data_AF-A0A8I1IX03-F1
#
_entry.id   AF-A0A8I1IX03-F1
#
_cell.length_a   1.000
_cell.length_b   1.000
_cell.length_c   1.000
_cell.angle_alpha   90.00
_cell.angle_beta   90.00
_cell.angle_gamma   90.00
#
_symmetry.space_group_name_H-M   'P 1'
#
loop_
_entity.id
_entity.type
_entity.pdbx_description
1 polymer ?
#
loop_
_entity_poly.entity_id
_entity_poly.type
_entity_poly.pdbx_seq_one_letter_code
_entity_poly.pdbx_strand_id
1 'polypeptide(L)' 'MDKILHWDEPIFNLVNRYPEVKDIMVELGFHDIAKPGMLQTAGRFMTLSKGIALKKVAMETVERTFLQHGFTIQK' A
#
# COMPACT_ATOMS: atom_id res chain seq x y z
N MET A 1 -5.09 -8.70 17.43
CA MET A 1 -5.87 -8.49 16.20
C MET A 1 -4.87 -8.29 15.09
N ASP A 2 -4.74 -9.28 14.22
CA ASP A 2 -3.80 -9.24 13.10
C ASP A 2 -4.31 -8.28 12.02
N LYS A 3 -3.50 -7.28 11.66
CA LYS A 3 -3.83 -6.37 10.55
C LYS A 3 -3.37 -7.02 9.25
N ILE A 4 -4.30 -7.61 8.52
CA ILE A 4 -4.03 -8.32 7.26
C ILE A 4 -4.39 -7.41 6.08
N LEU A 5 -3.48 -7.37 5.10
CA LEU A 5 -3.65 -6.68 3.81
C LEU A 5 -3.53 -7.71 2.68
N HIS A 6 -4.14 -7.44 1.53
CA HIS A 6 -4.01 -8.31 0.35
C HIS A 6 -3.33 -7.60 -0.81
N TRP A 7 -2.56 -8.34 -1.60
CA TRP A 7 -1.82 -7.83 -2.75
C TRP A 7 -2.72 -7.26 -3.86
N ASP A 8 -3.90 -7.83 -4.02
CA ASP A 8 -4.90 -7.50 -5.04
C ASP A 8 -5.93 -6.47 -4.55
N GLU A 9 -5.88 -6.09 -3.28
CA GLU A 9 -6.78 -5.07 -2.73
C GLU A 9 -6.40 -3.67 -3.27
N PRO A 10 -7.39 -2.85 -3.67
CA PRO A 10 -7.15 -1.47 -4.04
C PRO A 10 -6.51 -0.67 -2.90
N ILE A 11 -5.49 0.13 -3.21
CA ILE A 11 -4.80 0.98 -2.23
C ILE A 11 -5.79 1.93 -1.54
N PHE A 12 -6.81 2.40 -2.26
CA PHE A 12 -7.90 3.18 -1.68
C PHE A 12 -8.58 2.47 -0.50
N ASN A 13 -8.90 1.19 -0.62
CA ASN A 13 -9.55 0.43 0.45
C ASN A 13 -8.60 0.19 1.63
N LEU A 14 -7.34 -0.13 1.33
CA LEU A 14 -6.30 -0.34 2.34
C LEU A 14 -6.09 0.90 3.21
N VAL A 15 -5.93 2.07 2.57
CA VAL A 15 -5.74 3.35 3.27
C VAL A 15 -7.02 3.80 3.99
N ASN A 16 -8.19 3.52 3.45
CA ASN A 16 -9.46 3.85 4.10
C ASN A 16 -9.71 2.98 5.36
N ARG A 17 -9.23 1.73 5.35
CA ARG A 17 -9.31 0.82 6.50
C ARG A 17 -8.23 1.13 7.54
N TYR A 18 -7.03 1.44 7.07
CA TYR A 18 -5.84 1.69 7.88
C TYR A 18 -5.10 2.92 7.32
N PRO A 19 -5.40 4.13 7.83
CA PRO A 19 -4.79 5.36 7.36
C PRO A 19 -3.25 5.35 7.37
N GLU A 20 -2.65 4.62 8.31
CA GLU A 20 -1.20 4.45 8.45
C GLU A 20 -0.55 3.74 7.24
N VAL A 21 -1.32 2.96 6.47
CA VAL A 21 -0.84 2.34 5.21
C VAL A 21 -0.34 3.42 4.25
N LYS A 22 -0.95 4.60 4.27
CA LYS A 22 -0.54 5.72 3.43
C LYS A 22 0.90 6.13 3.73
N ASP A 23 1.24 6.28 5.00
CA ASP A 23 2.57 6.73 5.42
C ASP A 23 3.62 5.67 5.12
N ILE A 24 3.31 4.40 5.35
CA ILE A 24 4.17 3.25 5.01
C ILE A 24 4.44 3.20 3.50
N MET A 25 3.41 3.41 2.69
CA MET A 25 3.57 3.44 1.24
C MET A 25 4.41 4.65 0.80
N VAL A 26 4.26 5.82 1.42
CA VAL A 26 5.12 6.98 1.14
C VAL A 26 6.59 6.66 1.44
N GLU A 27 6.87 6.00 2.57
CA GLU A 27 8.22 5.52 2.93
C GLU A 27 8.80 4.55 1.88
N LEU A 28 7.96 3.66 1.34
CA LEU A 28 8.31 2.76 0.24
C LEU A 28 8.47 3.46 -1.12
N GLY A 29 8.37 4.79 -1.18
CA GLY A 29 8.59 5.59 -2.39
C GLY A 29 7.32 5.95 -3.17
N PHE A 30 6.14 5.63 -2.63
CA PHE A 30 4.84 5.92 -3.26
C PHE A 30 4.32 7.33 -2.96
N HIS A 31 5.17 8.34 -3.00
CA HIS A 31 4.82 9.73 -2.68
C HIS A 31 3.57 10.27 -3.40
N ASP A 32 3.27 9.77 -4.60
CA ASP A 32 2.11 10.18 -5.38
C ASP A 32 0.78 9.89 -4.69
N ILE A 33 0.69 8.88 -3.81
CA ILE A 33 -0.55 8.58 -3.09
C ILE A 33 -0.88 9.66 -2.04
N ALA A 34 0.12 10.41 -1.60
CA ALA A 34 -0.07 11.49 -0.64
C ALA A 34 -0.64 12.75 -1.28
N LYS A 35 -0.56 12.87 -2.61
CA LYS A 35 -1.09 14.01 -3.34
C LYS A 35 -2.62 14.05 -3.25
N PRO A 36 -3.22 15.23 -3.05
CA PRO A 36 -4.67 15.38 -2.99
C PRO A 36 -5.30 14.91 -4.31
N GLY A 37 -6.37 14.12 -4.21
CA GLY A 37 -7.09 13.58 -5.37
C GLY A 37 -6.50 12.32 -6.00
N MET A 38 -5.22 11.99 -5.80
CA MET A 38 -4.59 10.79 -6.39
C MET A 38 -5.19 9.49 -5.85
N LEU A 39 -5.35 9.40 -4.52
CA LEU A 39 -5.96 8.23 -3.88
C LEU A 39 -7.43 8.03 -4.31
N GLN A 40 -8.17 9.13 -4.48
CA GLN A 40 -9.60 9.13 -4.84
C GLN A 40 -9.85 8.82 -6.33
N THR A 41 -8.81 8.86 -7.16
CA THR A 41 -8.89 8.60 -8.61
C THR A 41 -8.16 7.31 -8.93
N ALA A 42 -6.84 7.37 -9.09
CA ALA A 42 -5.99 6.24 -9.43
C ALA A 42 -5.98 5.17 -8.32
N GLY A 43 -6.02 5.58 -7.05
CA GLY A 43 -5.99 4.65 -5.91
C GLY A 43 -7.16 3.67 -5.85
N ARG A 44 -8.29 3.96 -6.52
CA ARG A 44 -9.46 3.06 -6.58
C ARG A 44 -9.25 1.87 -7.51
N PHE A 45 -8.37 2.00 -8.50
CA PHE A 45 -8.06 0.95 -9.48
C PHE A 45 -6.64 0.38 -9.32
N MET A 46 -5.78 1.11 -8.62
CA MET A 46 -4.42 0.69 -8.31
C MET A 46 -4.43 -0.23 -7.10
N THR A 47 -3.98 -1.47 -7.31
CA THR A 47 -3.74 -2.44 -6.23
C THR A 47 -2.33 -2.29 -5.69
N LEU A 48 -2.09 -2.83 -4.50
CA LEU A 48 -0.76 -2.83 -3.88
C LEU A 48 0.29 -3.47 -4.82
N SER A 49 -0.02 -4.65 -5.36
CA SER A 49 0.82 -5.36 -6.35
C SER A 49 1.16 -4.53 -7.58
N LYS A 50 0.16 -3.87 -8.20
CA LYS A 50 0.38 -3.04 -9.39
C LYS A 50 1.25 -1.82 -9.07
N GLY A 51 1.02 -1.19 -7.93
CA GLY A 51 1.84 -0.08 -7.47
C GLY A 51 3.32 -0.49 -7.38
N ILE A 52 3.59 -1.62 -6.76
CA ILE A 52 4.96 -2.14 -6.53
C ILE A 52 5.65 -2.47 -7.82
N ALA A 53 4.95 -3.12 -8.75
CA ALA A 53 5.45 -3.37 -10.10
C ALA A 53 5.83 -2.06 -10.82
N LEU A 54 5.00 -1.00 -10.69
CA LEU A 54 5.26 0.31 -11.31
C LEU A 54 6.44 1.05 -10.68
N LYS A 55 6.56 1.04 -9.35
CA LYS A 55 7.67 1.68 -8.63
C LYS A 55 8.95 0.82 -8.62
N LYS A 56 8.89 -0.40 -9.15
CA LYS A 56 10.00 -1.38 -9.18
C LYS A 56 10.56 -1.69 -7.79
N VAL A 57 9.69 -1.70 -6.78
CA VAL A 57 10.05 -2.09 -5.41
C VAL A 57 9.99 -3.61 -5.31
N ALA A 58 10.92 -4.24 -4.59
CA ALA A 58 10.87 -5.67 -4.37
C ALA A 58 9.73 -6.05 -3.41
N MET A 59 8.96 -7.10 -3.73
CA MET A 59 7.86 -7.57 -2.87
C MET A 59 8.32 -7.85 -1.44
N GLU A 60 9.48 -8.48 -1.27
CA GLU A 60 10.09 -8.76 0.04
C GLU A 60 10.34 -7.48 0.86
N THR A 61 10.78 -6.40 0.20
CA THR A 61 10.98 -5.11 0.88
C THR A 61 9.65 -4.57 1.40
N VAL A 62 8.61 -4.66 0.59
CA VAL A 62 7.26 -4.23 0.98
C VAL A 62 6.74 -5.06 2.14
N GLU A 63 6.78 -6.39 2.04
CA GLU A 63 6.36 -7.30 3.12
C GLU A 63 7.08 -6.98 4.42
N ARG A 64 8.41 -6.82 4.37
CA ARG A 64 9.20 -6.52 5.56
C ARG A 64 8.84 -5.17 6.17
N THR A 65 8.66 -4.13 5.37
CA THR A 65 8.26 -2.81 5.88
C THR A 65 6.87 -2.90 6.51
N PHE A 66 5.87 -3.46 5.82
CA PHE A 66 4.54 -3.62 6.41
C PHE A 66 4.57 -4.45 7.71
N LEU A 67 5.38 -5.51 7.77
CA LEU A 67 5.57 -6.33 8.96
C LEU A 67 6.16 -5.55 10.13
N GLN A 68 7.13 -4.66 9.88
CA GLN A 68 7.69 -3.76 10.91
C GLN A 68 6.63 -2.81 11.49
N HIS A 69 5.61 -2.47 10.71
CA HIS A 69 4.46 -1.68 11.16
C HIS A 69 3.29 -2.53 11.71
N GLY A 70 3.49 -3.84 11.87
CA GLY A 70 2.49 -4.75 12.44
C GLY A 70 1.42 -5.23 11.45
N PHE A 71 1.71 -5.18 10.15
CA PHE A 71 0.86 -5.67 9.08
C PHE A 71 1.42 -6.92 8.42
N THR A 72 0.53 -7.85 8.07
CA THR A 72 0.88 -9.02 7.26
C THR A 72 0.21 -8.88 5.90
N ILE A 73 0.97 -9.07 4.82
CA ILE A 73 0.42 -9.07 3.47
C ILE A 73 0.20 -10.53 3.03
N GLN A 74 -0.98 -10.81 2.50
CA GLN A 74 -1.35 -12.11 1.97
C GLN A 74 -1.70 -12.01 0.48
N LYS A 75 -1.69 -13.17 -0.19
CA LYS A 75 -2.17 -13.30 -1.57
C LYS A 75 -3.66 -13.09 -1.70
#